data_AF-A0A060C240-F1
#
_entry.id   AF-A0A060C240-F1
#
_cell.length_a   1.000
_cell.length_b   1.000
_cell.length_c   1.000
_cell.angle_alpha   90.00
_cell.angle_beta   90.00
_cell.angle_gamma   90.00
#
_symmetry.space_group_name_H-M   'P 1'
#
loop_
_entity.id
_entity.type
_entity.pdbx_description
1 polymer ?
#
loop_
_entity_poly.entity_id
_entity_poly.type
_entity_poly.pdbx_seq_one_letter_code
_entity_poly.pdbx_strand_id
1 'polypeptide(L)'
;QKRPAIADALFAHFAHVIAQSELDGDRFRTLGARPVSVSGNLKVDTAPPPADPNALADFQRQIGGRRTWAAISTHDGEEMVAAEVHQ
;
A
#
# COMPACT_ATOMS: atom_id res chain seq x y z
N GLN A 1 16.57 -19.83 -7.89
CA GLN A 1 15.84 -21.12 -7.85
C GLN A 1 14.77 -21.03 -6.75
N LYS A 2 13.53 -21.46 -7.00
CA LYS A 2 12.47 -21.44 -5.95
C LYS A 2 12.77 -22.49 -4.88
N ARG A 3 12.51 -22.17 -3.60
CA ARG A 3 12.75 -23.05 -2.44
C ARG A 3 11.47 -23.18 -1.59
N PRO A 4 10.50 -24.01 -1.98
CA PRO A 4 9.18 -24.08 -1.33
C PRO A 4 9.25 -24.45 0.14
N ALA A 5 10.17 -25.34 0.54
CA ALA A 5 10.36 -25.71 1.95
C ALA A 5 10.78 -24.53 2.84
N ILE A 6 11.55 -23.58 2.31
CA ILE A 6 11.94 -22.38 3.06
C ILE A 6 10.77 -21.42 3.18
N ALA A 7 10.00 -21.23 2.10
CA ALA A 7 8.80 -20.40 2.17
C ALA A 7 7.81 -20.98 3.20
N ASP A 8 7.51 -22.27 3.11
CA ASP A 8 6.59 -22.94 4.03
C ASP A 8 7.03 -22.80 5.48
N ALA A 9 8.31 -23.09 5.77
CA ALA A 9 8.88 -22.93 7.10
C ALA A 9 8.90 -21.49 7.63
N LEU A 10 8.76 -20.47 6.78
CA LEU A 10 8.66 -19.07 7.23
C LEU A 10 7.19 -18.66 7.43
N PHE A 11 6.36 -18.90 6.43
CA PHE A 11 4.99 -18.42 6.41
C PHE A 11 4.04 -19.23 7.31
N ALA A 12 4.34 -20.50 7.59
CA ALA A 12 3.56 -21.32 8.52
C ALA A 12 3.61 -20.81 9.97
N HIS A 13 4.58 -19.96 10.32
CA HIS A 13 4.69 -19.35 11.65
C HIS A 13 3.89 -18.05 11.80
N PHE A 14 3.31 -17.50 10.73
CA PHE A 14 2.41 -16.37 10.87
C PHE A 14 1.11 -16.81 11.53
N ALA A 15 0.73 -16.12 12.61
CA ALA A 15 -0.48 -16.43 13.36
C ALA A 15 -1.76 -16.22 12.53
N HIS A 16 -1.74 -15.28 11.58
CA HIS A 16 -2.82 -15.05 10.61
C HIS A 16 -2.31 -14.16 9.47
N VAL A 17 -2.79 -14.39 8.25
CA VAL A 17 -2.57 -13.50 7.11
C VAL A 17 -3.90 -12.92 6.64
N ILE A 18 -3.98 -11.59 6.57
CA ILE A 18 -5.11 -10.87 6.02
C ILE A 18 -4.70 -10.37 4.63
N ALA A 19 -5.19 -11.04 3.59
CA ALA A 19 -4.90 -10.73 2.21
C ALA A 19 -5.85 -9.67 1.65
N GLN A 20 -5.34 -8.88 0.70
CA GLN A 20 -6.10 -7.84 0.02
C GLN A 20 -7.13 -8.41 -0.96
N SER A 21 -6.75 -9.46 -1.69
CA SER A 21 -7.59 -10.08 -2.71
C SER A 21 -7.56 -11.61 -2.58
N GLU A 22 -8.49 -12.29 -3.25
CA GLU A 22 -8.49 -13.76 -3.32
C GLU A 22 -7.20 -14.30 -3.94
N LEU A 23 -6.72 -13.66 -5.00
CA LEU A 23 -5.47 -14.05 -5.67
C LEU A 23 -4.27 -13.97 -4.72
N ASP A 24 -4.20 -12.93 -3.88
CA ASP A 24 -3.15 -12.80 -2.88
C ASP A 24 -3.31 -13.86 -1.78
N GLY A 25 -4.55 -14.14 -1.36
CA GLY A 25 -4.85 -15.21 -0.42
C GLY A 25 -4.32 -16.56 -0.90
N ASP A 26 -4.57 -16.92 -2.16
CA ASP A 26 -4.07 -18.16 -2.77
C ASP A 26 -2.55 -18.21 -2.83
N ARG A 27 -1.90 -17.08 -3.13
CA ARG A 27 -0.44 -16.98 -3.13
C ARG A 27 0.12 -17.21 -1.72
N PHE A 28 -0.46 -16.62 -0.68
CA PHE A 28 -0.01 -16.83 0.69
C PHE A 28 -0.23 -18.25 1.18
N ARG A 29 -1.36 -18.88 0.83
CA ARG A 29 -1.59 -20.31 1.10
C ARG A 29 -0.53 -21.18 0.43
N THR A 30 -0.18 -20.86 -0.82
CA THR A 30 0.89 -21.56 -1.57
C THR A 30 2.26 -21.41 -0.92
N LEU A 31 2.51 -20.29 -0.24
CA LEU A 31 3.74 -20.05 0.52
C LEU A 31 3.74 -20.73 1.90
N GLY A 32 2.63 -21.30 2.36
CA GLY A 32 2.53 -22.04 3.62
C GLY A 32 1.77 -21.31 4.74
N ALA A 33 1.28 -20.09 4.50
CA ALA A 33 0.55 -19.32 5.53
C ALA A 33 -0.78 -20.00 5.89
N ARG A 34 -1.03 -20.19 7.19
CA ARG A 34 -2.28 -20.74 7.73
C ARG A 34 -2.50 -20.21 9.15
N PRO A 35 -3.64 -19.57 9.48
CA PRO A 35 -4.81 -19.22 8.66
C PRO A 35 -4.63 -18.00 7.71
N VAL A 36 -5.46 -17.93 6.66
CA VAL A 36 -5.51 -16.80 5.69
C VAL A 36 -6.97 -16.35 5.48
N SER A 37 -7.26 -15.06 5.68
CA SER A 37 -8.54 -14.42 5.34
C SER A 37 -8.36 -13.34 4.28
N VAL A 38 -9.42 -13.00 3.55
CA VAL A 38 -9.43 -11.87 2.60
C VAL A 38 -10.33 -10.77 3.17
N SER A 39 -9.81 -9.53 3.26
CA SER A 39 -10.59 -8.39 3.81
C SER A 39 -10.66 -7.16 2.91
N GLY A 40 -10.00 -7.17 1.75
CA GLY A 40 -9.82 -5.96 0.95
C GLY A 40 -8.57 -5.17 1.33
N ASN A 41 -8.43 -3.97 0.80
CA ASN A 41 -7.28 -3.10 1.00
C ASN A 41 -7.51 -2.10 2.12
N LEU A 42 -6.79 -2.29 3.23
CA LEU A 42 -6.88 -1.41 4.40
C LEU A 42 -6.61 0.08 4.10
N LYS A 43 -5.82 0.40 3.06
CA LYS A 43 -5.45 1.78 2.72
C LYS A 43 -6.55 2.51 1.93
N VAL A 44 -7.33 1.81 1.12
CA VAL A 44 -8.30 2.45 0.20
C VAL A 44 -9.75 2.12 0.49
N ASP A 45 -10.04 1.02 1.18
CA ASP A 45 -11.41 0.59 1.48
C ASP A 45 -11.98 1.27 2.74
N THR A 46 -11.21 2.14 3.38
CA THR A 46 -11.63 2.93 4.54
C THR A 46 -11.86 4.38 4.16
N ALA A 47 -12.86 5.02 4.78
CA ALA A 47 -13.01 6.47 4.67
C ALA A 47 -11.71 7.18 5.11
N PRO A 48 -11.32 8.28 4.45
CA PRO A 48 -10.18 9.08 4.91
C PRO A 48 -10.37 9.46 6.38
N PRO A 49 -9.30 9.42 7.21
CA PRO A 49 -9.39 9.88 8.57
C PRO A 49 -9.80 11.37 8.60
N PRO A 50 -10.43 11.82 9.70
CA PRO A 50 -10.76 13.23 9.85
C PRO A 50 -9.49 14.08 9.74
N ALA A 51 -9.56 15.14 8.93
CA ALA A 51 -8.50 16.14 8.82
C ALA A 51 -8.89 17.39 9.62
N ASP A 52 -7.90 18.13 10.11
CA ASP A 52 -8.14 19.47 10.64
C ASP A 52 -8.69 20.37 9.52
N PRO A 53 -9.92 20.89 9.65
CA PRO A 53 -10.55 21.69 8.60
C PRO A 53 -9.78 22.98 8.28
N ASN A 54 -9.07 23.56 9.25
CA ASN A 54 -8.29 24.78 9.03
C ASN A 54 -7.05 24.46 8.19
N ALA A 55 -6.29 23.43 8.57
CA ALA A 55 -5.12 22.99 7.82
C ALA A 55 -5.50 22.56 6.38
N LEU A 56 -6.62 21.85 6.21
CA LEU A 56 -7.10 21.45 4.89
C LEU A 56 -7.46 22.68 4.04
N ALA A 57 -8.20 23.64 4.59
CA ALA A 57 -8.56 24.87 3.87
C ALA A 57 -7.31 25.68 3.49
N ASP A 58 -6.30 25.70 4.37
CA ASP A 58 -5.03 26.38 4.11
C ASP A 58 -4.28 25.74 2.95
N PHE A 59 -4.14 24.40 2.95
CA PHE A 59 -3.51 23.67 1.85
C PHE A 59 -4.30 23.79 0.54
N GLN A 60 -5.63 23.74 0.59
CA GLN A 60 -6.47 23.96 -0.60
C GLN A 60 -6.27 25.36 -1.18
N ARG A 61 -6.19 26.40 -0.35
CA ARG A 61 -5.88 27.77 -0.82
C ARG A 61 -4.47 27.87 -1.39
N GLN A 62 -3.48 27.25 -0.75
CA GLN A 62 -2.11 27.22 -1.26
C GLN A 62 -2.04 26.53 -2.62
N ILE A 63 -2.69 25.37 -2.79
CA ILE A 63 -2.80 24.66 -4.07
C ILE A 63 -3.52 25.51 -5.12
N GLY A 64 -4.66 26.10 -4.77
CA GLY A 64 -5.46 26.94 -5.67
C GLY A 64 -5.90 26.20 -6.92
N GLY A 65 -5.98 26.90 -8.06
CA GLY A 65 -6.38 26.31 -9.36
C GLY A 65 -5.25 25.65 -10.15
N ARG A 66 -4.10 25.35 -9.52
CA ARG A 66 -2.93 24.79 -10.21
C ARG A 66 -3.21 23.36 -10.63
N ARG A 67 -2.71 22.95 -11.80
CA ARG A 67 -2.69 21.52 -12.16
C ARG A 67 -1.69 20.81 -11.24
N THR A 68 -2.17 19.86 -10.45
CA THR A 68 -1.35 19.14 -9.48
C THR A 68 -1.35 17.65 -9.75
N TRP A 69 -0.24 17.02 -9.41
CA TRP A 69 -0.06 15.57 -9.37
C TRP A 69 0.71 15.24 -8.08
N ALA A 70 0.76 13.96 -7.71
CA ALA A 70 1.50 13.50 -6.54
C ALA A 70 2.31 12.26 -6.92
N ALA A 71 3.60 12.26 -6.59
CA ALA A 71 4.40 11.03 -6.50
C ALA A 71 4.11 10.39 -5.14
N ILE A 72 3.59 9.16 -5.12
CA ILE A 72 3.21 8.46 -3.89
C ILE A 72 3.95 7.14 -3.84
N SER A 73 4.45 6.77 -2.65
CA SER A 73 5.24 5.55 -2.42
C SER A 73 6.57 5.56 -3.18
N THR A 74 7.23 6.72 -3.23
CA THR A 74 8.58 6.85 -3.77
C THR A 74 9.62 6.28 -2.81
N HIS A 75 10.77 5.92 -3.37
CA HIS A 75 11.99 5.54 -2.67
C HIS A 75 13.11 6.52 -3.01
N ASP A 76 14.17 6.52 -2.20
CA ASP A 76 15.33 7.40 -2.37
C ASP A 76 15.78 7.52 -3.84
N GLY A 77 15.61 8.72 -4.39
CA GLY A 77 16.02 9.09 -5.75
C GLY A 77 14.89 9.12 -6.77
N GLU A 78 13.77 8.44 -6.50
CA GLU A 78 12.59 8.47 -7.38
C GLU A 78 11.91 9.84 -7.37
N GLU A 79 12.02 10.60 -6.27
CA GLU A 79 11.46 11.96 -6.17
C GLU A 79 12.12 12.91 -7.17
N MET A 80 13.43 12.76 -7.38
CA MET A 80 14.17 13.60 -8.33
C MET A 80 13.74 13.33 -9.76
N VAL A 81 13.57 12.06 -10.12
CA VAL A 81 13.07 11.66 -11.45
C VAL A 81 11.66 12.20 -11.67
N ALA A 82 10.80 12.07 -10.66
CA ALA A 82 9.43 12.55 -10.74
C ALA A 82 9.36 14.09 -10.89
N ALA A 83 10.23 14.83 -10.18
CA ALA A 83 10.35 16.27 -10.30
C ALA A 83 10.90 16.72 -11.67
N GLU A 84 11.84 15.97 -12.25
CA GLU A 84 12.41 16.24 -13.57
C GLU A 84 11.36 16.08 -14.68
N VAL A 85 10.58 14.99 -14.66
CA VAL A 85 9.54 14.72 -15.68
C VAL A 85 8.36 15.68 -15.57
N HIS A 86 8.10 16.25 -14.40
CA HIS A 86 6.98 17.18 -14.21
C HIS A 86 7.18 18.52 -14.92
N GLN A 87 8.42 18.96 -15.12
CA GLN A 87 8.75 20.26 -15.75
C GLN A 87 8.07 20.41 -17.11
#